data_AF-A0A1V9FPF1-F1
#
_entry.id   AF-A0A1V9FPF1-F1
#
_cell.length_a   1.000
_cell.length_b   1.000
_cell.length_c   1.000
_cell.angle_alpha   90.00
_cell.angle_beta   90.00
_cell.angle_gamma   90.00
#
_symmetry.space_group_name_H-M   'P 1'
#
loop_
_entity.id
_entity.type
_entity.pdbx_description
1 polymer ?
#
loop_
_entity_poly.entity_id
_entity_poly.type
_entity_poly.pdbx_seq_one_letter_code
_entity_poly.pdbx_strand_id
1 'polypeptide(L)'
;MKKAVFVLVISFLALGVFAQNKDTDAIKAVLKQYNNAIEKLEVKGAEKLFTADSRIYESGASEGSYSHYLEHHLTPELKEFKSFRFSDYTGEVQVAGNYAFASETYNYTIVLVKDNSEIKRKGVATSVLK
;
A
#
# COMPACT_ATOMS: atom_id res chain seq x y z
N MET A 1 -31.92 -33.13 -42.53
CA MET A 1 -32.15 -31.84 -41.83
C MET A 1 -32.15 -32.08 -40.33
N LYS A 2 -31.03 -31.84 -39.64
CA LYS A 2 -30.98 -31.71 -38.17
C LYS A 2 -30.16 -30.46 -37.88
N LYS A 3 -30.84 -29.40 -37.43
CA LYS A 3 -30.22 -28.10 -37.14
C LYS A 3 -29.37 -28.27 -35.88
N ALA A 4 -28.06 -28.17 -36.01
CA ALA A 4 -27.17 -28.02 -34.85
C ALA A 4 -27.33 -26.60 -34.32
N VAL A 5 -27.95 -26.45 -33.16
CA VAL A 5 -27.93 -25.19 -32.41
C VAL A 5 -26.66 -25.23 -31.56
N PHE A 6 -25.63 -24.51 -32.00
CA PHE A 6 -24.45 -24.25 -31.19
C PHE A 6 -24.78 -23.05 -30.29
N VAL A 7 -25.10 -23.32 -29.02
CA VAL A 7 -25.26 -22.24 -28.04
C VAL A 7 -23.87 -21.76 -27.64
N LEU A 8 -23.51 -20.56 -28.08
CA LEU A 8 -22.30 -19.85 -27.67
C LEU A 8 -22.48 -19.35 -26.22
N VAL A 9 -22.11 -20.17 -25.24
CA VAL A 9 -22.03 -19.73 -23.82
C VAL A 9 -20.56 -19.51 -23.45
N ILE A 10 -19.96 -18.42 -23.93
CA ILE A 10 -18.69 -17.92 -23.39
C ILE A 10 -18.70 -16.41 -23.58
N SER A 11 -18.59 -15.61 -22.50
CA SER A 11 -17.82 -14.34 -22.45
C SER A 11 -18.05 -13.40 -21.24
N PHE A 12 -18.87 -13.73 -20.23
CA PHE A 12 -19.00 -12.81 -19.07
C PHE A 12 -17.90 -12.96 -18.00
N LEU A 13 -17.26 -14.14 -17.88
CA LEU A 13 -16.23 -14.39 -16.86
C LEU A 13 -14.87 -13.71 -17.16
N ALA A 14 -14.52 -13.54 -18.45
CA ALA A 14 -13.21 -13.00 -18.83
C ALA A 14 -13.06 -11.50 -18.52
N LEU A 15 -14.15 -10.73 -18.61
CA LEU A 15 -14.14 -9.29 -18.29
C LEU A 15 -13.90 -9.02 -16.80
N GLY A 16 -14.52 -9.82 -15.92
CA GLY A 16 -14.37 -9.68 -14.47
C GLY A 16 -12.94 -9.95 -13.99
N VAL A 17 -12.31 -11.03 -14.47
CA VAL A 17 -10.92 -11.37 -14.14
C VAL A 17 -9.94 -10.30 -14.65
N PHE A 18 -10.17 -9.77 -15.85
CA PHE A 18 -9.29 -8.74 -16.43
C PHE A 18 -9.40 -7.38 -15.71
N ALA A 19 -10.60 -6.99 -15.28
CA ALA A 19 -10.81 -5.79 -14.46
C ALA A 19 -10.15 -5.93 -13.09
N GLN A 20 -10.35 -7.07 -12.42
CA GLN A 20 -9.75 -7.36 -11.12
C GLN A 20 -8.21 -7.34 -11.16
N ASN A 21 -7.60 -7.82 -12.25
CA ASN A 21 -6.14 -7.74 -12.43
C ASN A 21 -5.67 -6.28 -12.59
N LYS A 22 -6.38 -5.45 -13.36
CA LYS A 22 -6.05 -4.03 -13.51
C LYS A 22 -6.17 -3.27 -12.20
N ASP A 23 -7.22 -3.53 -11.42
CA ASP A 23 -7.41 -2.91 -10.12
C ASP A 23 -6.29 -3.34 -9.17
N THR A 24 -5.94 -4.63 -9.16
CA THR A 24 -4.82 -5.17 -8.37
C THR A 24 -3.50 -4.46 -8.70
N ASP A 25 -3.19 -4.26 -9.97
CA ASP A 25 -1.97 -3.57 -10.40
C ASP A 25 -2.00 -2.08 -10.00
N ALA A 26 -3.14 -1.42 -10.13
CA ALA A 26 -3.32 -0.03 -9.70
C ALA A 26 -3.13 0.11 -8.17
N ILE A 27 -3.69 -0.80 -7.39
CA ILE A 27 -3.53 -0.85 -5.93
C ILE A 27 -2.06 -1.06 -5.55
N LYS A 28 -1.37 -2.04 -6.17
CA LYS A 28 0.06 -2.24 -5.95
C LYS A 28 0.88 -1.01 -6.32
N ALA A 29 0.47 -0.27 -7.35
CA ALA A 29 1.12 0.99 -7.71
C ALA A 29 0.92 2.08 -6.64
N VAL A 30 -0.25 2.15 -5.99
CA VAL A 30 -0.51 3.06 -4.86
C VAL A 30 0.37 2.71 -3.65
N LEU A 31 0.41 1.43 -3.26
CA LEU A 31 1.28 0.97 -2.16
C LEU A 31 2.75 1.30 -2.44
N LYS A 32 3.20 1.05 -3.68
CA LYS A 32 4.56 1.38 -4.12
C LYS A 32 4.81 2.89 -4.11
N GLN A 33 3.84 3.73 -4.46
CA GLN A 33 3.99 5.19 -4.39
C GLN A 33 4.22 5.65 -2.95
N TYR A 34 3.48 5.11 -1.99
CA TYR A 34 3.71 5.38 -0.58
C TYR A 34 5.10 4.94 -0.13
N ASN A 35 5.49 3.68 -0.41
CA ASN A 35 6.81 3.17 -0.05
C ASN A 35 7.95 4.01 -0.64
N ASN A 36 7.81 4.44 -1.91
CA ASN A 36 8.78 5.32 -2.55
C ASN A 36 8.88 6.70 -1.85
N ALA A 37 7.78 7.25 -1.34
CA ALA A 37 7.79 8.50 -0.60
C ALA A 37 8.58 8.36 0.70
N ILE A 38 8.41 7.24 1.41
CA ILE A 38 9.18 6.90 2.62
C ILE A 38 10.66 6.71 2.29
N GLU A 39 11.03 5.93 1.27
CA GLU A 39 12.45 5.72 0.91
C GLU A 39 13.18 6.99 0.47
N LYS A 40 12.45 7.95 -0.08
CA LYS A 40 12.96 9.28 -0.43
C LYS A 40 13.00 10.25 0.75
N LEU A 41 12.39 9.88 1.88
CA LEU A 41 12.15 10.77 3.02
C LEU A 41 11.34 12.03 2.62
N GLU A 42 10.55 11.92 1.54
CA GLU A 42 9.76 13.00 0.95
C GLU A 42 8.28 12.60 0.90
N VAL A 43 7.57 12.90 1.99
CA VAL A 43 6.15 12.52 2.16
C VAL A 43 5.16 13.63 1.80
N LYS A 44 5.65 14.76 1.30
CA LYS A 44 4.79 15.83 0.78
C LYS A 44 4.05 15.34 -0.46
N GLY A 45 2.73 15.44 -0.46
CA GLY A 45 1.88 14.92 -1.54
C GLY A 45 1.36 13.51 -1.29
N ALA A 46 1.94 12.76 -0.32
CA ALA A 46 1.46 11.43 0.03
C ALA A 46 0.07 11.47 0.66
N GLU A 47 -0.37 12.62 1.20
CA GLU A 47 -1.74 12.82 1.70
C GLU A 47 -2.81 12.56 0.64
N LYS A 48 -2.47 12.68 -0.65
CA LYS A 48 -3.38 12.38 -1.76
C LYS A 48 -3.67 10.89 -1.95
N LEU A 49 -2.87 10.02 -1.32
CA LEU A 49 -3.08 8.58 -1.33
C LEU A 49 -4.11 8.15 -0.27
N PHE A 50 -4.54 9.06 0.61
CA PHE A 50 -5.43 8.77 1.72
C PHE A 50 -6.74 9.54 1.58
N THR A 51 -7.84 8.92 1.99
CA THR A 51 -9.13 9.61 2.11
C THR A 51 -9.12 10.53 3.34
N ALA A 52 -9.98 11.55 3.33
CA ALA A 52 -10.10 12.49 4.46
C ALA A 52 -10.55 11.80 5.77
N ASP A 53 -11.26 10.68 5.66
CA ASP A 53 -11.71 9.83 6.76
C ASP A 53 -10.79 8.62 7.04
N SER A 54 -9.56 8.64 6.50
CA SER A 54 -8.54 7.63 6.78
C SER A 54 -8.28 7.48 8.28
N ARG A 55 -7.83 6.29 8.67
CA ARG A 55 -7.39 5.99 10.04
C ARG A 55 -6.06 5.26 10.01
N ILE A 56 -5.09 5.75 10.77
CA ILE A 56 -3.78 5.13 10.94
C ILE A 56 -3.75 4.47 12.32
N TYR A 57 -3.18 3.26 12.35
CA TYR A 57 -2.97 2.49 13.56
C TYR A 57 -1.52 2.04 13.59
N GLU A 58 -0.81 2.34 14.67
CA GLU A 58 0.59 1.97 14.85
C GLU A 58 0.84 1.61 16.31
N SER A 59 1.68 0.60 16.55
CA SER A 59 2.12 0.20 17.91
C SER A 59 0.99 -0.04 18.94
N GLY A 60 -0.21 -0.40 18.48
CA GLY A 60 -1.39 -0.64 19.33
C GLY A 60 -2.25 0.60 19.62
N ALA A 61 -1.92 1.76 19.05
CA ALA A 61 -2.67 3.00 19.18
C ALA A 61 -3.43 3.38 17.90
N SER A 62 -4.43 4.25 18.06
CA SER A 62 -5.13 4.91 16.96
C SER A 62 -4.54 6.30 16.77
N GLU A 63 -3.76 6.49 15.71
CA GLU A 63 -3.04 7.74 15.40
C GLU A 63 -3.92 8.75 14.65
N GLY A 64 -5.22 8.48 14.51
CA GLY A 64 -6.16 9.38 13.86
C GLY A 64 -6.04 9.38 12.33
N SER A 65 -6.32 10.52 11.69
CA SER A 65 -6.26 10.64 10.24
C SER A 65 -4.82 10.63 9.72
N TYR A 66 -4.62 10.34 8.43
CA TYR A 66 -3.28 10.41 7.85
C TYR A 66 -2.66 11.80 7.99
N SER A 67 -3.45 12.88 7.87
CA SER A 67 -2.93 14.24 8.09
C SER A 67 -2.42 14.45 9.52
N HIS A 68 -3.12 13.92 10.53
CA HIS A 68 -2.67 13.99 11.92
C HIS A 68 -1.37 13.20 12.12
N TYR A 69 -1.37 11.94 11.67
CA TYR A 69 -0.22 11.05 11.72
C TYR A 69 1.01 11.63 11.00
N LEU A 70 0.80 12.23 9.82
CA LEU A 70 1.86 12.86 9.04
C LEU A 70 2.52 14.00 9.80
N GLU A 71 1.75 14.87 10.45
CA GLU A 71 2.25 16.03 11.17
C GLU A 71 2.93 15.66 12.49
N HIS A 72 2.35 14.73 13.25
CA HIS A 72 2.75 14.46 14.64
C HIS A 72 3.75 13.31 14.78
N HIS A 73 3.78 12.37 13.82
CA HIS A 73 4.63 11.17 13.87
C HIS A 73 5.59 11.13 12.69
N LEU A 74 5.06 10.94 11.48
CA LEU A 74 5.89 10.58 10.34
C LEU A 74 6.86 11.69 9.94
N THR A 75 6.41 12.95 9.87
CA THR A 75 7.30 14.06 9.50
C THR A 75 8.43 14.31 10.51
N PRO A 76 8.18 14.34 11.83
CA PRO A 76 9.25 14.36 12.83
C PRO A 76 10.23 13.19 12.71
N GLU A 77 9.73 11.96 12.58
CA GLU A 77 10.58 10.76 12.50
C GLU A 77 11.50 10.77 11.27
N LEU A 78 10.96 11.10 10.09
CA LEU A 78 11.73 11.13 8.86
C LEU A 78 12.88 12.14 8.88
N LYS A 79 12.81 13.20 9.71
CA LYS A 79 13.92 14.16 9.90
C LYS A 79 15.10 13.56 10.66
N GLU A 80 14.85 12.55 11.49
CA GLU A 80 15.89 11.83 12.22
C GLU A 80 16.56 10.75 11.35
N PHE A 81 16.01 10.47 10.17
CA PHE A 81 16.53 9.46 9.25
C PHE A 81 17.46 10.08 8.22
N LYS A 82 18.66 9.52 8.12
CA LYS A 82 19.58 9.75 7.01
C LYS A 82 19.14 8.96 5.77
N SER A 83 18.60 7.75 5.97
CA SER A 83 17.99 6.96 4.93
C SER A 83 16.97 5.96 5.49
N PHE A 84 16.01 5.60 4.66
CA PHE A 84 15.08 4.48 4.86
C PHE A 84 15.12 3.59 3.62
N ARG A 85 15.17 2.27 3.82
CA ARG A 85 15.15 1.28 2.73
C ARG A 85 14.27 0.11 3.08
N PHE A 86 13.36 -0.25 2.18
CA PHE A 86 12.65 -1.53 2.23
C PHE A 86 13.49 -2.62 1.57
N SER A 87 13.37 -3.85 2.05
CA SER A 87 13.89 -5.05 1.38
C SER A 87 12.97 -6.23 1.62
N ASP A 88 13.10 -7.28 0.80
CA ASP A 88 12.29 -8.51 0.90
C ASP A 88 10.77 -8.24 0.92
N TYR A 89 10.35 -7.22 0.16
CA TYR A 89 8.97 -6.76 0.12
C TYR A 89 8.07 -7.77 -0.59
N THR A 90 7.00 -8.17 0.09
CA THR A 90 5.89 -8.95 -0.47
C THR A 90 4.60 -8.20 -0.19
N GLY A 91 3.80 -7.99 -1.24
CA GLY A 91 2.50 -7.33 -1.15
C GLY A 91 1.41 -8.20 -1.77
N GLU A 92 0.45 -8.60 -0.96
CA GLU A 92 -0.76 -9.33 -1.37
C GLU A 92 -1.95 -8.38 -1.40
N VAL A 93 -2.78 -8.50 -2.43
CA VAL A 93 -3.94 -7.63 -2.64
C VAL A 93 -5.15 -8.49 -2.97
N GLN A 94 -6.25 -8.25 -2.28
CA GLN A 94 -7.55 -8.83 -2.54
C GLN A 94 -8.56 -7.73 -2.82
N VAL A 95 -9.07 -7.68 -4.05
CA VAL A 95 -10.15 -6.77 -4.46
C VAL A 95 -11.49 -7.36 -4.05
N ALA A 96 -12.34 -6.55 -3.40
CA ALA A 96 -13.65 -6.92 -2.88
C ALA A 96 -14.68 -5.81 -3.19
N GLY A 97 -15.21 -5.83 -4.41
CA GLY A 97 -16.13 -4.78 -4.88
C GLY A 97 -15.42 -3.44 -5.01
N ASN A 98 -15.93 -2.41 -4.32
CA ASN A 98 -15.37 -1.05 -4.31
C ASN A 98 -14.25 -0.86 -3.28
N TYR A 99 -13.72 -1.95 -2.72
CA TYR A 99 -12.65 -1.90 -1.73
C TYR A 99 -11.57 -2.91 -2.09
N ALA A 100 -10.40 -2.74 -1.51
CA ALA A 100 -9.35 -3.74 -1.53
C ALA A 100 -8.68 -3.86 -0.16
N PHE A 101 -8.29 -5.08 0.17
CA PHE A 101 -7.48 -5.39 1.34
C PHE A 101 -6.07 -5.71 0.86
N ALA A 102 -5.09 -5.00 1.40
CA ALA A 102 -3.69 -5.26 1.12
C ALA A 102 -2.97 -5.67 2.40
N SER A 103 -2.07 -6.65 2.28
CA SER A 103 -1.13 -7.01 3.33
C SER A 103 0.28 -6.93 2.77
N GLU A 104 1.17 -6.27 3.50
CA GLU A 104 2.55 -6.06 3.12
C GLU A 104 3.46 -6.63 4.21
N THR A 105 4.43 -7.44 3.82
CA THR A 105 5.52 -7.88 4.70
C THR A 105 6.83 -7.47 4.09
N TYR A 106 7.73 -6.94 4.91
CA TYR A 106 9.02 -6.44 4.44
C TYR A 106 10.04 -6.42 5.58
N ASN A 107 11.30 -6.33 5.20
CA ASN A 107 12.36 -5.85 6.06
C ASN A 107 12.53 -4.35 5.81
N TYR A 108 12.98 -3.62 6.82
CA TYR A 108 13.40 -2.23 6.63
C TYR A 108 14.67 -1.90 7.41
N THR A 109 15.46 -1.03 6.80
CA THR A 109 16.68 -0.47 7.35
C THR A 109 16.54 1.04 7.46
N ILE A 110 16.84 1.57 8.64
CA ILE A 110 16.97 3.00 8.91
C ILE A 110 18.43 3.29 9.23
N VAL A 111 18.99 4.33 8.62
CA VAL A 111 20.26 4.93 9.07
C VAL A 111 19.94 6.26 9.74
N LEU A 112 20.39 6.48 10.97
CA LEU A 112 20.09 7.70 11.72
C LEU A 112 21.05 8.85 11.39
N VAL A 113 20.54 10.09 11.38
CA VAL A 113 21.35 11.29 11.15
C VAL A 113 22.37 11.52 12.26
N LYS A 114 22.01 11.21 13.51
CA LYS A 114 22.80 11.57 14.70
C LYS A 114 24.18 10.92 14.75
N ASP A 115 24.32 9.69 14.29
CA ASP A 115 25.53 8.86 14.47
C ASP A 115 25.78 7.84 13.34
N ASN A 116 24.95 7.81 12.29
CA ASN A 116 24.98 6.79 11.24
C ASN A 116 24.74 5.36 11.74
N SER A 117 24.18 5.17 12.94
CA SER A 117 23.76 3.86 13.41
C SER A 117 22.66 3.29 12.52
N GLU A 118 22.68 1.98 12.35
CA GLU A 118 21.75 1.24 11.50
C GLU A 118 20.74 0.49 12.37
N ILE A 119 19.45 0.66 12.08
CA ILE A 119 18.35 -0.07 12.69
C ILE A 119 17.72 -0.97 11.64
N LYS A 120 17.74 -2.29 11.89
CA LYS A 120 17.10 -3.30 11.04
C LYS A 120 15.91 -3.90 11.75
N ARG A 121 14.77 -3.97 11.06
CA ARG A 121 13.52 -4.49 11.61
C ARG A 121 12.72 -5.21 10.53
N LYS A 122 11.75 -6.00 10.99
CA LYS A 122 10.70 -6.58 10.16
C LYS A 122 9.44 -5.73 10.32
N GLY A 123 8.77 -5.45 9.22
CA GLY A 123 7.50 -4.76 9.19
C GLY A 123 6.39 -5.63 8.62
N VAL A 124 5.19 -5.43 9.15
CA VAL A 124 3.94 -5.94 8.61
C VAL A 124 2.97 -4.78 8.61
N ALA A 125 2.30 -4.55 7.49
CA ALA A 125 1.27 -3.53 7.35
C ALA A 125 0.03 -4.13 6.68
N THR A 126 -1.14 -3.60 7.03
CA THR A 126 -2.40 -3.90 6.36
C THR A 126 -3.07 -2.59 5.99
N SER A 127 -3.57 -2.51 4.76
CA SER A 127 -4.25 -1.34 4.22
C SER A 127 -5.63 -1.73 3.69
N VAL A 128 -6.62 -0.89 3.96
CA VAL A 128 -7.94 -0.95 3.32
C VAL A 128 -8.04 0.21 2.34
N LEU A 129 -8.19 -0.10 1.06
CA LEU A 129 -8.26 0.87 -0.03
C LEU A 129 -9.69 0.92 -0.58
N LYS A 130 -10.06 2.04 -1.19
CA LYS A 130 -11.35 2.30 -1.85
C LYS A 130 -11.11 2.82 -3.26
#